data_AF-A0AAW2H3W4-F1
#
_entry.id   AF-A0AAW2H3W4-F1
#
_cell.length_a   1.000
_cell.length_b   1.000
_cell.length_c   1.000
_cell.angle_alpha   90.00
_cell.angle_beta   90.00
_cell.angle_gamma   90.00
#
_symmetry.space_group_name_H-M   'P 1'
#
loop_
_entity.id
_entity.type
_entity.pdbx_description
1 polymer ?
#
loop_
_entity_poly.entity_id
_entity_poly.type
_entity_poly.pdbx_seq_one_letter_code
_entity_poly.pdbx_strand_id
1 'polypeptide(L)'
;MRSLLFYTITNLEAFIFCFAGEYLSNKSKAVGNAAYNFAWYNMKAKNSHVLLFIILRSQRQLKLTAGKMAILSLECFTNIMKASGSYLSVLLAMK
;
A
#
# COMPACT_ATOMS: atom_id res chain seq x y z
N MET A 1 16.79 24.55 -13.80
CA MET A 1 17.06 24.06 -12.42
C MET A 1 15.83 24.11 -11.52
N ARG A 2 15.16 25.25 -11.34
CA ARG A 2 14.02 25.40 -10.42
C ARG A 2 12.85 24.41 -10.70
N SER A 3 12.51 24.19 -11.97
CA SER A 3 11.47 23.22 -12.35
C SER A 3 11.83 21.76 -12.06
N LEU A 4 13.11 21.39 -12.18
CA LEU A 4 13.58 20.03 -11.85
C LEU A 4 13.47 19.78 -10.34
N LEU A 5 13.83 20.78 -9.53
CA LEU A 5 13.73 20.69 -8.07
C LEU A 5 12.28 20.48 -7.63
N PHE A 6 11.33 21.26 -8.15
CA PHE A 6 9.90 21.07 -7.85
C PHE A 6 9.42 19.67 -8.24
N TYR A 7 9.75 19.20 -9.44
CA TYR A 7 9.39 17.86 -9.88
C TYR A 7 9.95 16.78 -8.95
N THR A 8 11.21 16.88 -8.53
CA THR A 8 11.81 15.90 -7.61
C THR A 8 11.15 15.90 -6.24
N ILE A 9 10.78 17.07 -5.71
CA ILE A 9 10.15 17.20 -4.38
C ILE A 9 8.75 16.58 -4.41
N THR A 10 7.92 16.90 -5.42
CA THR A 10 6.57 16.34 -5.53
C THR A 10 6.60 14.82 -5.71
N ASN A 11 7.54 14.30 -6.49
CA ASN A 11 7.68 12.85 -6.65
C ASN A 11 8.15 12.16 -5.37
N LEU A 12 9.07 12.78 -4.62
CA LEU A 12 9.52 12.25 -3.35
C LEU A 12 8.38 12.19 -2.33
N GLU A 13 7.56 13.23 -2.26
CA GLU A 13 6.39 13.27 -1.39
C GLU A 13 5.38 12.16 -1.77
N ALA A 14 5.04 12.04 -3.05
CA ALA A 14 4.17 10.97 -3.54
C ALA A 14 4.73 9.57 -3.25
N PHE A 15 6.04 9.39 -3.37
CA PHE A 15 6.71 8.13 -3.04
C PHE A 15 6.58 7.79 -1.55
N ILE A 16 6.80 8.76 -0.66
CA ILE A 16 6.67 8.55 0.80
C ILE A 16 5.26 8.08 1.17
N PHE A 17 4.22 8.70 0.61
CA PHE A 17 2.84 8.30 0.85
C PHE A 17 2.53 6.89 0.33
N CYS A 18 2.96 6.57 -0.88
CA CYS A 18 2.77 5.24 -1.48
C CYS A 18 3.52 4.15 -0.72
N PHE A 19 4.75 4.45 -0.26
CA PHE A 19 5.55 3.56 0.56
C PHE A 19 4.91 3.30 1.93
N ALA A 20 4.43 4.36 2.60
CA ALA A 20 3.72 4.22 3.87
C ALA A 20 2.43 3.39 3.74
N GLY A 21 1.67 3.60 2.66
CA GLY A 21 0.47 2.81 2.36
C GLY A 21 0.77 1.33 2.13
N GLU A 22 1.81 1.03 1.35
CA GLU A 22 2.29 -0.33 1.10
C GLU A 22 2.77 -1.00 2.39
N TYR A 23 3.59 -0.29 3.18
CA TYR A 23 4.09 -0.79 4.46
C TYR A 23 2.96 -1.14 5.42
N LEU A 24 1.98 -0.26 5.55
CA LEU A 24 0.82 -0.46 6.41
C LEU A 24 -0.03 -1.65 5.95
N SER A 25 -0.26 -1.77 4.65
CA SER A 25 -0.98 -2.90 4.03
C SER A 25 -0.27 -4.22 4.32
N ASN A 26 1.07 -4.27 4.16
CA ASN A 26 1.86 -5.47 4.41
C ASN A 26 1.90 -5.84 5.90
N LYS A 27 2.04 -4.87 6.80
CA LYS A 27 1.94 -5.13 8.24
C LYS A 27 0.56 -5.62 8.65
N SER A 28 -0.51 -5.06 8.08
CA SER A 28 -1.87 -5.58 8.32
C SER A 28 -2.02 -7.05 7.90
N LYS A 29 -1.38 -7.47 6.79
CA LYS A 29 -1.37 -8.87 6.36
C LYS A 29 -0.61 -9.77 7.33
N ALA A 30 0.55 -9.28 7.79
CA ALA A 30 1.41 -10.01 8.71
C ALA A 30 0.70 -10.34 10.03
N VAL A 31 -0.15 -9.43 10.53
CA VAL A 31 -0.97 -9.69 11.73
C VAL A 31 -1.91 -10.88 11.53
N GLY A 32 -2.60 -10.95 10.38
CA GLY A 32 -3.48 -12.09 10.06
C GLY A 32 -2.72 -13.40 9.96
N ASN A 33 -1.55 -13.37 9.31
CA ASN A 33 -0.69 -14.54 9.20
C ASN A 33 -0.15 -14.98 10.58
N ALA A 34 0.25 -14.05 11.43
CA ALA A 34 0.71 -14.36 12.78
C ALA A 34 -0.41 -14.96 13.64
N ALA A 35 -1.63 -14.43 13.54
CA ALA A 35 -2.80 -14.97 14.21
C ALA A 35 -3.14 -16.39 13.73
N TYR A 36 -3.02 -16.65 12.42
CA TYR A 36 -3.25 -17.98 11.84
C TYR A 36 -2.21 -19.01 12.30
N ASN A 37 -0.94 -18.63 12.35
CA ASN A 37 0.16 -19.51 12.78
C ASN A 37 0.25 -19.70 14.30
N PHE A 38 -0.63 -19.08 15.07
CA PHE A 38 -0.68 -19.29 16.51
C PHE A 38 -1.17 -20.71 16.84
N ALA A 39 -0.70 -21.30 17.94
CA ALA A 39 -1.09 -22.64 18.38
C ALA A 39 -2.52 -22.65 18.97
N TRP A 40 -3.52 -22.37 18.13
CA TRP A 40 -4.92 -22.18 18.50
C TRP A 40 -5.55 -23.41 19.14
N TYR A 41 -5.04 -24.61 18.84
CA TYR A 41 -5.48 -25.88 19.40
C TYR A 41 -5.13 -26.05 20.88
N ASN A 42 -4.15 -25.29 21.40
CA ASN A 42 -3.75 -25.33 22.81
C ASN A 42 -4.44 -24.25 23.67
N MET A 43 -5.39 -23.51 23.11
CA MET A 43 -6.10 -22.43 23.81
C MET A 43 -7.45 -22.87 24.36
N LYS A 44 -7.89 -22.22 25.45
CA LYS A 44 -9.28 -22.32 25.94
C LYS A 44 -10.25 -21.88 24.83
N ALA A 45 -11.40 -22.54 24.73
CA ALA A 45 -12.43 -22.28 23.71
C ALA A 45 -12.85 -20.80 23.62
N LYS A 46 -12.89 -20.08 24.75
CA LYS A 46 -13.19 -18.64 24.75
C LYS A 46 -12.16 -17.81 23.96
N ASN A 47 -10.89 -18.17 24.01
CA ASN A 47 -9.80 -17.44 23.36
C ASN A 47 -9.67 -17.80 21.87
N SER A 48 -10.00 -19.05 21.48
CA SER A 48 -10.00 -19.46 20.07
C SER A 48 -11.09 -18.73 19.27
N HIS A 49 -12.26 -18.47 19.87
CA HIS A 49 -13.29 -17.64 19.25
C HIS A 49 -12.81 -16.20 19.00
N VAL A 50 -12.08 -15.59 19.94
CA VAL A 50 -11.51 -14.25 19.78
C VAL A 50 -10.47 -14.23 18.65
N LEU A 51 -9.62 -15.26 18.58
CA LEU A 51 -8.64 -15.40 17.50
C LEU A 51 -9.30 -15.49 16.12
N LEU A 52 -10.42 -16.22 16.02
CA LEU A 52 -11.20 -16.31 14.79
C LEU A 52 -11.67 -14.93 14.31
N PHE A 53 -12.18 -14.10 15.21
CA PHE A 53 -12.58 -12.72 14.89
C PHE A 53 -11.40 -11.86 14.43
N ILE A 54 -10.22 -12.02 15.05
CA ILE A 54 -9.00 -11.31 14.64
C ILE A 54 -8.60 -11.72 13.23
N ILE A 55 -8.62 -13.03 12.92
CA ILE A 55 -8.32 -13.56 11.59
C ILE A 55 -9.33 -13.00 10.57
N LEU A 56 -10.64 -13.08 10.86
CA LEU A 56 -11.69 -12.58 9.98
C LEU A 56 -11.51 -11.08 9.68
N ARG A 57 -11.23 -10.26 10.70
CA ARG A 57 -10.94 -8.83 10.51
C ARG A 57 -9.69 -8.63 9.67
N SER A 58 -8.62 -9.39 9.95
CA SER A 58 -7.32 -9.26 9.27
C SER A 58 -7.38 -9.47 7.76
N GLN A 59 -8.32 -10.30 7.28
CA GLN A 59 -8.56 -10.51 5.85
C GLN A 59 -8.97 -9.22 5.12
N ARG A 60 -9.65 -8.31 5.82
CA ARG A 60 -9.89 -6.96 5.32
C ARG A 60 -8.64 -6.12 5.58
N GLN A 61 -7.75 -6.13 4.59
CA GLN A 61 -6.48 -5.43 4.66
C GLN A 61 -6.68 -3.92 4.83
N LEU A 62 -5.93 -3.31 5.73
CA LEU A 62 -5.94 -1.86 5.93
C LEU A 62 -5.23 -1.21 4.75
N LYS A 63 -6.00 -0.64 3.82
CA LYS A 63 -5.50 0.04 2.62
C LYS A 63 -5.73 1.53 2.74
N LEU A 64 -4.67 2.31 2.63
CA LEU A 64 -4.80 3.76 2.47
C LEU A 64 -5.25 4.05 1.03
N THR A 65 -6.26 4.90 0.89
CA THR A 65 -6.78 5.29 -0.43
C THR A 65 -6.72 6.80 -0.59
N ALA A 66 -6.22 7.27 -1.73
CA ALA A 66 -6.26 8.67 -2.13
C ALA A 66 -7.66 8.99 -2.67
N GLY A 67 -8.45 9.72 -1.88
CA GLY A 67 -9.79 10.17 -2.29
C GLY A 67 -10.76 9.06 -2.69
N LYS A 68 -10.56 7.82 -2.20
CA LYS A 68 -11.26 6.59 -2.64
C LYS A 68 -11.07 6.19 -4.11
N MET A 69 -10.21 6.88 -4.86
CA MET A 69 -9.99 6.61 -6.28
C MET A 69 -8.84 5.62 -6.51
N ALA A 70 -7.75 5.77 -5.76
CA ALA A 70 -6.56 4.93 -5.89
C ALA A 70 -6.10 4.41 -4.54
N ILE A 71 -5.66 3.16 -4.49
CA ILE A 71 -4.97 2.61 -3.32
C ILE A 71 -3.54 3.13 -3.35
N LEU A 72 -3.10 3.72 -2.24
CA LEU A 72 -1.72 4.15 -2.06
C LEU A 72 -0.83 2.91 -1.90
N SER A 73 -0.17 2.52 -2.98
CA SER A 73 0.76 1.40 -3.05
C SER A 73 1.95 1.77 -3.94
N LEU A 74 3.05 1.04 -3.79
CA LEU A 74 4.21 1.19 -4.69
C LEU A 74 3.83 0.92 -6.15
N GLU A 75 2.89 0.01 -6.38
CA GLU A 75 2.33 -0.27 -7.71
C GLU A 75 1.64 0.97 -8.30
N CYS A 76 0.83 1.68 -7.51
CA CYS A 76 0.20 2.93 -7.94
C CYS A 76 1.25 3.98 -8.32
N PHE A 77 2.31 4.13 -7.51
CA PHE A 77 3.40 5.05 -7.82
C PHE A 77 4.11 4.69 -9.13
N THR A 78 4.41 3.41 -9.36
CA THR A 78 5.03 2.97 -10.63
C THR A 78 4.13 3.24 -11.84
N ASN A 79 2.82 3.09 -11.69
CA ASN A 79 1.86 3.42 -12.76
C ASN A 79 1.85 4.93 -13.06
N ILE A 80 1.91 5.78 -12.03
CA ILE A 80 2.01 7.24 -12.20
C ILE A 80 3.31 7.62 -12.93
N MET A 81 4.44 7.04 -12.54
CA MET A 81 5.73 7.29 -13.19
C MET A 81 5.75 6.83 -14.65
N LYS A 82 5.18 5.65 -14.92
CA LYS A 82 5.07 5.11 -16.28
C LYS A 82 4.19 5.98 -17.17
N ALA A 83 3.04 6.42 -16.67
CA ALA A 83 2.15 7.33 -17.39
C ALA A 83 2.86 8.66 -17.69
N SER A 84 3.52 9.25 -16.69
CA SER A 84 4.29 10.49 -16.83
C SER A 84 5.37 10.35 -17.91
N GLY A 85 6.16 9.27 -17.88
CA GLY A 85 7.16 8.97 -18.90
C GLY A 85 6.55 8.80 -20.30
N SER A 86 5.42 8.10 -20.40
CA SER A 86 4.71 7.91 -21.68
C SER A 86 4.25 9.23 -22.28
N TYR A 87 3.69 10.14 -21.47
CA TYR A 87 3.28 11.47 -21.93
C TYR A 87 4.48 12.28 -22.41
N LEU A 88 5.60 12.24 -21.69
CA LEU A 88 6.85 12.89 -22.11
C LEU A 88 7.38 12.32 -23.43
N SER A 89 7.34 11.00 -23.62
CA SER A 89 7.75 10.36 -24.88
C SER A 89 6.90 10.81 -26.06
N VAL A 90 5.57 10.89 -25.89
CA VAL A 90 4.67 11.39 -26.93
C VAL A 90 4.95 12.86 -27.26
N LEU A 91 5.11 13.69 -26.23
CA LEU A 91 5.46 15.11 -26.40
C LEU A 91 6.80 15.30 -27.13
N LEU A 92 7.79 14.46 -26.85
CA LEU A 92 9.08 14.49 -27.52
C LEU A 92 8.99 14.04 -28.98
N ALA A 93 8.16 13.04 -29.28
CA ALA A 93 7.96 12.52 -30.64
C ALA A 93 7.12 13.44 -31.54
N MET A 94 6.25 14.26 -30.94
CA MET A 94 5.45 15.27 -31.65
C MET A 94 6.21 16.59 -31.87
N LYS A 95 7.38 16.75 -31.25
CA LYS A 95 8.25 17.91 -31.40
C LYS A 95 9.28 17.66 -32.48
#